data_AF-A0A1B2DHY5-F1
#
_entry.id   AF-A0A1B2DHY5-F1
#
_cell.length_a   1.000
_cell.length_b   1.000
_cell.length_c   1.000
_cell.angle_alpha   90.00
_cell.angle_beta   90.00
_cell.angle_gamma   90.00
#
_symmetry.space_group_name_H-M   'P 1'
#
loop_
_entity.id
_entity.type
_entity.pdbx_description
1 polymer ?
#
loop_
_entity_poly.entity_id
_entity_poly.type
_entity_poly.pdbx_seq_one_letter_code
_entity_poly.pdbx_strand_id
1 'polypeptide(L)'
;MVTNQQSLRRVNDYGVVGEQPDQIADDLHELVQQKQRALKAKAFFKKLADDPMFAPEPGRTAGRSLTEWLLMAQYPMKQEMVFDYEQQRYVPSEARPRIDLAELLTLLLRKKGINGTFEDMMDHVLEGGSFQQFLSENRLSKRASM
;
A
#
# COMPACT_ATOMS: atom_id res chain seq x y z
N MET A 1 0.98 57.12 50.88
CA MET A 1 2.33 57.03 50.28
C MET A 1 3.03 55.79 50.84
N VAL A 2 3.96 55.24 50.04
CA VAL A 2 4.83 54.05 50.27
C VAL A 2 4.18 52.70 49.89
N THR A 3 4.30 52.25 48.63
CA THR A 3 5.35 51.41 47.99
C THR A 3 5.20 49.91 48.29
N ASN A 4 4.91 49.10 47.27
CA ASN A 4 5.60 47.81 47.12
C ASN A 4 5.68 47.38 45.65
N GLN A 5 6.92 47.25 45.17
CA GLN A 5 7.31 46.53 43.95
C GLN A 5 7.08 45.03 44.12
N GLN A 6 7.24 44.27 43.02
CA GLN A 6 7.23 42.80 42.85
C GLN A 6 5.88 42.33 42.25
N SER A 7 5.78 41.74 41.05
CA SER A 7 6.76 40.98 40.29
C SER A 7 6.41 40.96 38.80
N LEU A 8 7.40 41.26 37.96
CA LEU A 8 7.48 40.78 36.59
C LEU A 8 7.54 39.24 36.64
N ARG A 9 6.42 38.56 36.43
CA ARG A 9 6.45 37.15 36.01
C ARG A 9 6.34 37.10 34.50
N ARG A 10 7.51 37.19 33.88
CA ARG A 10 7.78 36.51 32.61
C ARG A 10 7.45 35.04 32.83
N VAL A 11 6.33 34.56 32.28
CA VAL A 11 6.21 33.15 31.96
C VAL A 11 6.82 33.03 30.58
N ASN A 12 8.12 32.76 30.58
CA ASN A 12 8.74 32.03 29.47
C ASN A 12 8.01 30.69 29.40
N ASP A 13 7.12 30.53 28.44
CA ASP A 13 6.83 29.23 27.86
C ASP A 13 7.42 29.20 26.46
N TYR A 14 8.74 29.11 26.42
CA TYR A 14 9.47 28.56 25.29
C TYR A 14 9.65 27.07 25.55
N GLY A 15 8.63 26.29 25.19
CA GLY A 15 8.68 24.86 24.97
C GLY A 15 7.48 24.59 24.07
N VAL A 16 7.60 24.29 22.79
CA VAL A 16 8.47 23.32 22.14
C VAL A 16 8.61 23.80 20.68
N VAL A 17 9.80 24.29 20.29
CA VAL A 17 10.07 24.65 18.87
C VAL A 17 10.97 23.60 18.21
N GLY A 18 11.44 22.61 18.97
CA GLY A 18 12.32 21.55 18.48
C GLY A 18 11.61 20.31 17.91
N GLU A 19 10.44 19.93 18.41
CA GLU A 19 9.76 18.69 17.97
C GLU A 19 8.91 18.89 16.71
N GLN A 20 8.38 20.10 16.48
CA GLN A 20 7.60 20.43 15.28
C GLN A 20 8.36 20.30 13.95
N PRO A 21 9.59 20.81 13.77
CA PRO A 21 10.28 20.72 12.49
C PRO A 21 10.62 19.27 12.10
N ASP A 22 10.98 18.44 13.07
CA ASP A 22 11.29 17.02 12.83
C ASP A 22 10.02 16.23 12.47
N GLN A 23 8.91 16.46 13.19
CA GLN A 23 7.62 15.88 12.86
C GLN A 23 7.14 16.27 11.45
N ILE A 24 7.30 17.55 11.08
CA ILE A 24 6.96 18.04 9.73
C ILE A 24 7.86 17.41 8.66
N ALA A 25 9.15 17.22 8.95
CA ALA A 25 10.07 16.57 8.04
C ALA A 25 9.71 15.09 7.80
N ASP A 26 9.32 14.38 8.87
CA ASP A 26 8.85 12.99 8.81
C ASP A 26 7.54 12.88 8.01
N ASP A 27 6.54 13.73 8.31
CA ASP A 27 5.27 13.77 7.59
C ASP A 27 5.48 14.08 6.09
N LEU A 28 6.38 15.02 5.77
CA LEU A 28 6.74 15.32 4.38
C LEU A 28 7.46 14.15 3.73
N HIS A 29 8.33 13.45 4.44
CA HIS A 29 9.00 12.27 3.94
C HIS A 29 8.00 11.17 3.59
N GLU A 30 7.04 10.89 4.48
CA GLU A 30 5.96 9.93 4.22
C GLU A 30 5.12 10.33 3.01
N LEU A 31 4.76 11.60 2.89
CA LEU A 31 3.99 12.10 1.74
C LEU A 31 4.75 11.95 0.43
N VAL A 32 6.06 12.23 0.43
CA VAL A 32 6.93 12.04 -0.75
C VAL A 32 7.00 10.56 -1.12
N GLN A 33 7.19 9.67 -0.14
CA GLN A 33 7.21 8.22 -0.36
C GLN A 33 5.88 7.72 -0.92
N GLN A 34 4.76 8.17 -0.37
CA GLN A 34 3.42 7.82 -0.85
C GLN A 34 3.23 8.26 -2.31
N LYS A 35 3.63 9.49 -2.64
CA LYS A 35 3.55 10.01 -4.01
C LYS A 35 4.44 9.22 -4.97
N GLN A 36 5.65 8.87 -4.58
CA GLN A 36 6.56 8.04 -5.37
C GLN A 36 5.95 6.66 -5.65
N ARG A 37 5.39 6.00 -4.63
CA ARG A 37 4.68 4.72 -4.79
C ARG A 37 3.49 4.83 -5.74
N ALA A 38 2.70 5.89 -5.62
CA ALA A 38 1.57 6.12 -6.53
C ALA A 38 2.01 6.32 -7.98
N LEU A 39 3.09 7.06 -8.21
CA LEU A 39 3.66 7.25 -9.55
C LEU A 39 4.21 5.94 -10.13
N LYS A 40 4.87 5.13 -9.30
CA LYS A 40 5.40 3.81 -9.66
C LYS A 40 4.27 2.86 -10.08
N ALA A 41 3.21 2.76 -9.28
CA ALA A 41 2.03 1.98 -9.60
C ALA A 41 1.36 2.47 -10.89
N LYS A 42 1.22 3.79 -11.07
CA LYS A 42 0.66 4.36 -12.31
C LYS A 42 1.49 4.00 -13.55
N ALA A 43 2.82 4.07 -13.46
CA ALA A 43 3.70 3.68 -14.54
C ALA A 43 3.58 2.19 -14.87
N PHE A 44 3.47 1.35 -13.84
CA PHE A 44 3.26 -0.09 -13.98
C PHE A 44 1.93 -0.41 -14.70
N PHE A 45 0.82 0.18 -14.25
CA PHE A 45 -0.48 -0.04 -14.90
C PHE A 45 -0.51 0.48 -16.33
N LYS A 46 0.21 1.56 -16.64
CA LYS A 46 0.36 2.03 -18.01
C LYS A 46 1.07 0.98 -18.87
N LYS A 47 2.21 0.46 -18.41
CA LYS A 47 2.93 -0.62 -19.12
C LYS A 47 2.07 -1.87 -19.31
N LEU A 48 1.30 -2.26 -18.29
CA LEU A 48 0.39 -3.40 -18.38
C LEU A 48 -0.74 -3.20 -19.39
N ALA A 49 -1.29 -1.98 -19.48
CA ALA A 49 -2.36 -1.66 -20.43
C ALA A 49 -1.85 -1.68 -21.89
N ASP A 50 -0.58 -1.35 -22.09
CA ASP A 50 0.08 -1.38 -23.39
C ASP A 50 0.55 -2.80 -23.78
N ASP A 51 0.49 -3.79 -22.87
CA ASP A 51 0.95 -5.16 -23.12
C ASP A 51 -0.11 -5.96 -23.91
N PRO A 52 0.23 -6.45 -25.12
CA PRO A 52 -0.69 -7.18 -25.99
C PRO A 52 -1.22 -8.48 -25.37
N MET A 53 -0.58 -9.01 -24.33
CA MET A 53 -1.06 -10.20 -23.60
C MET A 53 -2.41 -9.98 -22.90
N PHE A 54 -2.73 -8.73 -22.56
CA PHE A 54 -3.98 -8.35 -21.89
C PHE A 54 -5.01 -7.74 -22.83
N ALA A 55 -4.73 -7.71 -24.14
CA ALA A 55 -5.71 -7.29 -25.14
C ALA A 55 -6.98 -8.16 -25.04
N PRO A 56 -8.18 -7.56 -25.09
CA PRO A 56 -9.43 -8.31 -25.03
C PRO A 56 -9.59 -9.13 -26.32
N GLU A 57 -9.37 -10.45 -26.23
CA GLU A 57 -9.65 -11.39 -27.31
C GLU A 57 -11.18 -11.49 -27.55
N PRO A 58 -11.68 -11.30 -28.79
CA PRO A 58 -13.10 -11.43 -29.08
C PRO A 58 -13.55 -12.88 -28.87
N GLY A 59 -14.40 -13.11 -27.87
CA GLY A 59 -14.94 -14.44 -27.53
C GLY A 59 -14.31 -15.10 -26.29
N ARG A 60 -13.34 -14.46 -25.62
CA ARG A 60 -12.86 -14.94 -24.32
C ARG A 60 -13.96 -14.73 -23.28
N THR A 61 -14.60 -15.82 -22.85
CA THR A 61 -15.50 -15.79 -21.69
C THR A 61 -14.76 -15.16 -20.52
N ALA A 62 -15.49 -14.36 -19.73
CA ALA A 62 -14.98 -13.70 -18.55
C ALA A 62 -14.09 -14.69 -17.78
N GLY A 63 -12.82 -14.33 -17.58
CA GLY A 63 -11.92 -15.13 -16.77
C GLY A 63 -12.48 -15.32 -15.36
N ARG A 64 -11.71 -15.97 -14.49
CA ARG A 64 -12.10 -16.14 -13.08
C ARG A 64 -12.61 -14.82 -12.50
N SER A 65 -13.79 -14.86 -11.91
CA SER A 65 -14.42 -13.75 -11.18
C SER A 65 -13.56 -13.36 -9.99
N LEU A 66 -13.64 -12.09 -9.55
CA LEU A 66 -12.91 -11.61 -8.38
C LEU A 66 -13.16 -12.51 -7.14
N THR A 67 -14.40 -12.98 -6.95
CA THR A 67 -14.75 -13.93 -5.88
C THR A 67 -13.94 -15.21 -5.95
N GLU A 68 -13.74 -15.79 -7.13
CA GLU A 68 -12.90 -16.98 -7.30
C GLU A 68 -11.43 -16.67 -7.00
N TRP A 69 -10.92 -15.50 -7.38
CA TRP A 69 -9.56 -15.09 -7.04
C TRP A 69 -9.35 -14.94 -5.53
N LEU A 70 -10.30 -14.32 -4.82
CA LEU A 70 -10.27 -14.16 -3.37
C LEU A 70 -10.32 -15.53 -2.66
N LEU A 71 -11.20 -16.42 -3.11
CA LEU A 71 -11.30 -17.78 -2.59
C LEU A 71 -10.01 -18.57 -2.84
N MET A 72 -9.45 -18.47 -4.05
CA MET A 72 -8.17 -19.08 -4.36
C MET A 72 -7.07 -18.54 -3.45
N ALA A 73 -6.96 -17.22 -3.25
CA ALA A 73 -5.94 -16.64 -2.41
C ALA A 73 -6.12 -16.95 -0.91
N GLN A 74 -7.30 -17.47 -0.50
CA GLN A 74 -7.72 -17.49 0.90
C GLN A 74 -7.60 -16.09 1.51
N TYR A 75 -8.08 -15.09 0.75
CA TYR A 75 -7.89 -13.68 1.11
C TYR A 75 -8.60 -13.37 2.43
N PRO A 76 -7.90 -12.79 3.43
CA PRO A 76 -8.53 -12.39 4.67
C PRO A 76 -9.45 -11.20 4.38
N MET A 77 -10.76 -11.36 4.56
CA MET A 77 -11.70 -10.25 4.42
C MET A 77 -11.47 -9.26 5.55
N LYS A 78 -10.77 -8.15 5.24
CA LYS A 78 -10.50 -7.08 6.21
C LYS A 78 -11.72 -6.18 6.32
N GLN A 79 -12.27 -6.09 7.53
CA GLN A 79 -13.30 -5.11 7.85
C GLN A 79 -12.63 -3.83 8.32
N GLU A 80 -12.93 -2.70 7.67
CA GLU A 80 -12.40 -1.41 8.10
C GLU A 80 -13.10 -0.96 9.37
N MET A 81 -12.34 -0.48 10.35
CA MET A 81 -12.88 0.14 11.55
C MET A 81 -12.97 1.65 11.32
N VAL A 82 -14.15 2.23 11.55
CA VAL A 82 -14.39 3.67 11.46
C VAL A 82 -14.62 4.21 12.86
N PHE A 83 -14.07 5.39 13.15
CA PHE A 83 -14.33 6.05 14.42
C PHE A 83 -15.72 6.69 14.40
N ASP A 84 -16.60 6.19 15.26
CA ASP A 84 -17.90 6.79 15.54
C ASP A 84 -17.70 7.94 16.53
N TYR A 85 -17.95 9.18 16.08
CA TYR A 85 -17.79 10.37 16.90
C TYR A 85 -18.91 10.55 17.93
N GLU A 86 -20.10 9.98 17.69
CA GLU A 86 -21.21 10.03 18.66
C GLU A 86 -20.95 9.08 19.82
N GLN A 87 -20.44 7.88 19.51
CA GLN A 87 -20.18 6.84 20.51
C GLN A 87 -18.73 6.84 21.02
N GLN A 88 -17.89 7.74 20.51
CA GLN A 88 -16.45 7.86 20.78
C GLN A 88 -15.69 6.52 20.74
N ARG A 89 -16.03 5.65 19.78
CA ARG A 89 -15.44 4.32 19.66
C ARG A 89 -15.26 3.90 18.21
N TYR A 90 -14.30 3.01 17.98
CA TYR A 90 -14.16 2.36 16.67
C TYR A 90 -15.25 1.30 16.49
N VAL A 91 -16.03 1.43 15.42
CA VAL A 91 -17.06 0.48 15.01
C VAL A 91 -16.72 -0.11 13.64
N PRO A 92 -17.13 -1.36 13.34
CA PRO A 92 -16.97 -1.91 12.01
C PRO A 92 -17.74 -1.06 11.00
N SER A 93 -17.09 -0.72 9.89
CA SER A 93 -17.73 0.00 8.80
C SER A 93 -18.81 -0.88 8.16
N GLU A 94 -19.99 -0.30 7.92
CA GLU A 94 -21.05 -0.87 7.09
C GLU A 94 -20.69 -0.81 5.59
N ALA A 95 -19.63 -0.06 5.23
CA ALA A 95 -19.15 0.00 3.86
C ALA A 95 -18.60 -1.36 3.40
N ARG A 96 -18.66 -1.59 2.08
CA ARG A 96 -18.11 -2.82 1.49
C ARG A 96 -16.64 -2.99 1.88
N PRO A 97 -16.22 -4.22 2.24
CA PRO A 97 -14.83 -4.48 2.59
C PRO A 97 -13.93 -4.08 1.42
N ARG A 98 -12.84 -3.38 1.74
CA ARG A 98 -11.84 -3.00 0.73
C ARG A 98 -10.90 -4.16 0.49
N ILE A 99 -10.58 -4.39 -0.77
CA ILE A 99 -9.66 -5.45 -1.19
C ILE A 99 -8.33 -4.80 -1.53
N ASP A 100 -7.28 -5.18 -0.81
CA ASP A 100 -5.92 -4.83 -1.17
C ASP A 100 -5.46 -5.74 -2.32
N LEU A 101 -5.38 -5.17 -3.53
CA LEU A 101 -4.95 -5.90 -4.72
C LEU A 101 -3.49 -6.33 -4.66
N ALA A 102 -2.60 -5.56 -4.02
CA ALA A 102 -1.19 -5.91 -3.91
C ALA A 102 -1.00 -7.14 -3.01
N GLU A 103 -1.72 -7.18 -1.88
CA GLU A 103 -1.76 -8.33 -1.01
C GLU A 103 -2.41 -9.55 -1.69
N LEU A 104 -3.54 -9.35 -2.37
CA LEU A 104 -4.21 -10.42 -3.12
C LEU A 104 -3.27 -11.06 -4.15
N LEU A 105 -2.60 -10.25 -4.98
CA LEU A 105 -1.65 -10.73 -5.98
C LEU A 105 -0.46 -11.43 -5.32
N THR A 106 0.07 -10.89 -4.22
CA THR A 106 1.14 -11.54 -3.45
C THR A 106 0.73 -12.92 -2.94
N LEU A 107 -0.48 -13.07 -2.38
CA LEU A 107 -1.00 -14.36 -1.93
C LEU A 107 -1.19 -15.34 -3.09
N LEU A 108 -1.63 -14.85 -4.25
CA LEU A 108 -1.79 -15.67 -5.46
C LEU A 108 -0.45 -16.16 -6.01
N LEU A 109 0.59 -15.31 -6.01
CA LEU A 109 1.96 -15.69 -6.38
C LEU A 109 2.47 -16.78 -5.45
N ARG A 110 2.36 -16.58 -4.13
CA ARG A 110 2.74 -17.57 -3.12
C ARG A 110 2.01 -18.89 -3.30
N LYS A 111 0.69 -18.86 -3.56
CA LYS A 111 -0.10 -20.07 -3.82
C LYS A 111 0.34 -20.81 -5.09
N LYS A 112 0.87 -20.09 -6.08
CA LYS A 112 1.48 -20.67 -7.28
C LYS A 112 2.92 -21.16 -7.06
N GLY A 113 3.44 -21.07 -5.85
CA GLY A 113 4.80 -21.50 -5.48
C GLY A 113 5.88 -20.52 -5.92
N ILE A 114 5.52 -19.25 -6.14
CA ILE A 114 6.42 -18.17 -6.52
C ILE A 114 6.78 -17.38 -5.26
N ASN A 115 8.07 -17.32 -4.93
CA ASN A 115 8.59 -16.60 -3.76
C ASN A 115 8.83 -15.11 -4.09
N GLY A 116 7.81 -14.44 -4.62
CA GLY A 116 7.86 -13.02 -4.96
C GLY A 116 6.59 -12.31 -4.51
N THR A 117 6.71 -11.02 -4.24
CA THR A 117 5.60 -10.12 -3.91
C THR A 117 5.11 -9.39 -5.14
N PHE A 118 3.97 -8.70 -4.99
CA PHE A 118 3.50 -7.77 -6.01
C PHE A 118 4.53 -6.67 -6.30
N GLU A 119 5.26 -6.19 -5.28
CA GLU A 119 6.28 -5.15 -5.45
C GLU A 119 7.45 -5.67 -6.30
N ASP A 120 7.96 -6.88 -6.04
CA ASP A 120 9.04 -7.47 -6.84
C ASP A 120 8.64 -7.63 -8.31
N MET A 121 7.39 -8.03 -8.54
CA MET A 121 6.83 -8.17 -9.88
C MET A 121 6.67 -6.83 -10.58
N MET A 122 6.18 -5.82 -9.86
CA MET A 122 6.05 -4.45 -10.36
C MET A 122 7.42 -3.91 -10.77
N ASP A 123 8.44 -4.14 -9.95
CA ASP A 123 9.80 -3.65 -10.17
C ASP A 123 10.42 -4.29 -11.40
N HIS A 124 10.30 -5.61 -11.53
CA HIS A 124 10.74 -6.35 -12.71
C HIS A 124 10.12 -5.81 -14.02
N VAL A 125 8.81 -5.53 -14.01
CA VAL A 125 8.13 -4.98 -15.20
C VAL A 125 8.55 -3.55 -15.49
N LEU A 126 8.79 -2.75 -14.46
CA LEU A 126 9.27 -1.38 -14.60
C LEU A 126 10.71 -1.32 -15.13
N GLU A 127 11.57 -2.28 -14.76
CA GLU A 127 12.95 -2.43 -15.26
C GLU A 127 13.02 -2.94 -16.71
N GLY A 128 11.91 -3.43 -17.27
CA GLY A 128 11.80 -3.85 -18.67
C GLY A 128 11.61 -5.35 -18.87
N GLY A 129 11.53 -6.13 -17.79
CA GLY A 129 11.14 -7.53 -17.86
C GLY A 129 9.64 -7.69 -18.18
N SER A 130 9.27 -8.88 -18.66
CA SER A 130 7.87 -9.21 -18.91
C SER A 130 7.25 -9.96 -17.73
N PHE A 131 5.92 -9.94 -17.63
CA PHE A 131 5.22 -10.73 -16.61
C PHE A 131 5.52 -12.23 -16.73
N GLN A 132 5.62 -12.76 -17.95
CA GLN A 132 5.95 -14.18 -18.17
C GLN A 132 7.37 -14.52 -17.70
N GLN A 133 8.31 -13.61 -17.93
CA GLN A 133 9.70 -13.76 -17.50
C GLN A 133 9.80 -13.77 -15.96
N PHE A 134 9.11 -12.86 -15.29
CA PHE A 134 9.04 -12.86 -13.82
C PHE A 134 8.53 -14.21 -13.27
N LEU A 135 7.46 -14.75 -13.86
CA LEU A 135 6.88 -16.02 -13.44
C LEU A 135 7.82 -17.20 -13.68
N SER A 136 8.60 -17.20 -14.76
CA SER A 136 9.52 -18.30 -15.09
C SER A 136 10.75 -18.28 -14.19
N GLU A 137 11.39 -17.11 -14.00
CA GLU A 137 12.58 -16.93 -13.18
C GLU A 137 12.31 -17.33 -11.72
N ASN A 138 11.21 -16.84 -11.14
CA ASN A 138 10.89 -17.14 -9.74
C ASN A 138 10.37 -18.57 -9.51
N ARG A 139 9.99 -19.29 -10.57
CA ARG A 139 9.72 -20.74 -10.50
C ARG A 139 10.99 -21.56 -10.52
N LEU A 140 12.03 -21.10 -11.23
CA LEU A 140 13.30 -21.80 -11.36
C LEU A 140 14.15 -21.71 -10.10
N SER A 141 14.09 -20.58 -9.37
CA SER A 141 14.77 -20.42 -8.06
C SER A 141 14.36 -21.46 -7.02
N LYS A 142 13.19 -22.09 -7.16
CA LYS A 142 12.74 -23.19 -6.29
C LYS A 142 13.47 -24.53 -6.57
N ARG A 143 14.02 -24.72 -7.78
CA ARG A 143 14.71 -25.96 -8.19
C ARG A 143 16.22 -25.92 -7.95
N ALA A 144 16.80 -24.74 -7.73
CA ALA A 144 18.24 -24.58 -7.48
C ALA A 144 18.63 -24.71 -5.99
N SER A 145 17.65 -24.66 -5.08
CA SER A 145 17.84 -24.82 -3.62
C SER A 145 17.36 -26.17 -3.06
N MET A 146 17.17 -27.17 -3.92
CA MET A 146 16.96 -28.58 -3.58
C MET A 146 18.06 -29.41 -4.22
#